data_AF-A0ABD3RG67-F1
#
_entry.id   AF-A0ABD3RG67-F1
#
_cell.length_a   1.000
_cell.length_b   1.000
_cell.length_c   1.000
_cell.angle_alpha   90.00
_cell.angle_beta   90.00
_cell.angle_gamma   90.00
#
_symmetry.space_group_name_H-M   'P 1'
#
loop_
_entity.id
_entity.type
_entity.pdbx_description
1 polymer ?
#
loop_
_entity_poly.entity_id
_entity_poly.type
_entity_poly.pdbx_seq_one_letter_code
_entity_poly.pdbx_strand_id
1 'polypeptide(L)'
;MITIGAKSTLTFVLFSGCCVGGTLSFSTTTSYSTSTYGARVVVGIDVRRTPSVSSVHGVRSDGEISMRRRIQRRPPNFACNPPPPVPPFPRLGGRFAISMTVTSPGSSSSSSSSMEEDAMEYPPASDGEAIQMLFARHCDVEGLMTLDDVRNVPAIRAMLERGDLLRSELDDIWYATPKFPREEDGDGGKDKIDVDGFIQAYRDIDDMFEDDDGGGAAEEEEEEEDDEEEEEAVAGRGGESGAVVVPRGVVDDEDDELRVAFATLLGQGRGGGDDDSMIAYSRLRQWDEISSLIEEGTLGEDEFDALWVDAVGEGDGGGDTPSGGGRMMDYVGFVRFNRALDQLFEIVDDASDDDVDPDKGDGGGDDDDDGMVDLGEYDTSQTRGMVSRPMITEEDLPPCVLFSQLANENYLVGKAELQRWGELSDMLKGGDLTADELDSLFDATGKAPGTKDMLDEDGFCAFYEGIDNLFECDEPGPGDIGGNADERELKEELLELLGDIAKVSDEEGRLLCGLDSTDLEQERVLEVVNELERETYNRVVSSGSSGGRGVIKEELVGLWDLIYSSSSTMKYNEGLSGLAGGLTRFGGLQQSLSTTKYLSDVEYTERVINKLGGKSFE
;
A
#
# COMPACT_ATOMS: atom_id res chain seq x y z
N MET A 1 25.84 29.61 -24.15
CA MET A 1 25.59 28.16 -24.18
C MET A 1 26.47 27.56 -23.11
N ILE A 2 25.93 27.46 -21.90
CA ILE A 2 26.61 26.88 -20.73
C ILE A 2 25.66 25.78 -20.29
N THR A 3 26.12 24.54 -20.37
CA THR A 3 25.40 23.37 -19.88
C THR A 3 25.88 23.16 -18.45
N ILE A 4 25.00 23.39 -17.47
CA ILE A 4 25.23 22.96 -16.09
C ILE A 4 24.27 21.79 -15.90
N GLY A 5 24.82 20.57 -15.83
CA GLY A 5 24.05 19.38 -15.49
C GLY A 5 23.97 19.27 -13.97
N ALA A 6 22.80 19.54 -13.40
CA ALA A 6 22.42 19.00 -12.10
C ALA A 6 21.58 17.75 -12.37
N LYS A 7 22.00 16.60 -11.83
CA LYS A 7 21.13 15.44 -11.67
C LYS A 7 20.35 15.69 -10.38
N SER A 8 19.07 15.94 -10.49
CA SER A 8 18.14 15.90 -9.36
C SER A 8 17.31 14.62 -9.50
N THR A 9 17.39 13.75 -8.51
CA THR A 9 16.50 12.59 -8.39
C THR A 9 15.19 13.09 -7.79
N LEU A 10 14.07 12.84 -8.46
CA LEU A 10 12.74 13.12 -7.95
C LEU A 10 12.07 11.76 -7.73
N THR A 11 11.89 11.38 -6.47
CA THR A 11 11.26 10.11 -6.10
C THR A 11 9.75 10.32 -6.06
N PHE A 12 9.01 9.53 -6.84
CA PHE A 12 7.56 9.37 -6.68
C PHE A 12 7.30 7.96 -6.20
N VAL A 13 6.60 7.82 -5.08
CA VAL A 13 6.06 6.54 -4.63
C VAL A 13 4.67 6.41 -5.25
N LEU A 14 4.52 5.49 -6.20
CA LEU A 14 3.23 5.06 -6.72
C LEU A 14 3.08 3.60 -6.36
N PHE A 15 2.20 3.30 -5.42
CA PHE A 15 1.79 1.92 -5.15
C PHE A 15 0.84 1.48 -6.26
N SER A 16 1.27 0.47 -7.03
CA SER A 16 0.41 -0.32 -7.90
C SER A 16 0.80 -1.77 -7.69
N GLY A 17 -0.05 -2.52 -6.99
CA GLY A 17 0.06 -3.97 -6.88
C GLY A 17 -0.19 -4.61 -8.24
N CYS A 18 0.90 -5.09 -8.85
CA CYS A 18 1.00 -6.26 -9.74
C CYS A 18 2.34 -6.18 -10.48
N CYS A 19 3.29 -7.02 -10.07
CA CYS A 19 4.64 -7.09 -10.60
C CYS A 19 4.67 -7.79 -11.98
N VAL A 20 5.09 -7.08 -13.03
CA VAL A 20 5.74 -7.69 -14.20
C VAL A 20 6.96 -6.84 -14.56
N GLY A 21 8.14 -7.35 -14.18
CA GLY A 21 9.43 -6.68 -14.32
C GLY A 21 9.75 -6.25 -15.76
N GLY A 22 9.98 -4.96 -15.96
CA GLY A 22 10.62 -4.44 -17.15
C GLY A 22 11.35 -3.13 -16.84
N THR A 23 12.61 -3.02 -17.23
CA THR A 23 13.39 -1.78 -17.07
C THR A 23 12.78 -0.64 -17.89
N LEU A 24 12.38 0.43 -17.20
CA LEU A 24 11.91 1.69 -17.79
C LEU A 24 13.12 2.61 -18.01
N SER A 25 13.33 3.05 -19.24
CA SER A 25 14.28 4.12 -19.54
C SER A 25 13.54 5.43 -19.69
N PHE A 26 13.92 6.44 -18.92
CA PHE A 26 13.36 7.78 -19.00
C PHE A 26 14.20 8.66 -19.92
N SER A 27 13.55 9.38 -20.83
CA SER A 27 14.21 10.47 -21.58
C SER A 27 13.47 11.78 -21.32
N THR A 28 14.20 12.76 -20.78
CA THR A 28 13.67 14.09 -20.52
C THR A 28 14.01 14.99 -21.70
N THR A 29 12.99 15.56 -22.34
CA THR A 29 13.19 16.54 -23.41
C THR A 29 12.69 17.90 -22.92
N THR A 30 13.61 18.85 -22.77
CA THR A 30 13.28 20.24 -22.43
C THR A 30 13.24 21.07 -23.71
N SER A 31 12.09 21.66 -24.03
CA SER A 31 11.97 22.57 -25.18
C SER A 31 11.62 23.99 -24.72
N TYR A 32 12.25 24.97 -25.37
CA TYR A 32 12.09 26.39 -25.05
C TYR A 32 11.37 27.09 -26.21
N SER A 33 10.25 27.75 -25.90
CA SER A 33 9.59 28.64 -26.85
C SER A 33 9.38 30.01 -26.20
N THR A 34 10.03 31.03 -26.76
CA THR A 34 9.85 32.43 -26.37
C THR A 34 8.92 33.12 -27.35
N SER A 35 7.72 33.48 -26.88
CA SER A 35 6.77 34.35 -27.58
C SER A 35 6.81 35.75 -26.96
N THR A 36 6.42 36.77 -27.72
CA THR A 36 6.19 38.14 -27.21
C THR A 36 5.18 38.22 -26.05
N TYR A 37 4.48 37.13 -25.75
CA TYR A 37 3.46 37.01 -24.71
C TYR A 37 3.83 36.07 -23.55
N GLY A 38 5.06 35.56 -23.48
CA GLY A 38 5.51 34.69 -22.39
C GLY A 38 6.57 33.66 -22.81
N ALA A 39 7.34 33.18 -21.84
CA ALA A 39 8.21 32.03 -22.00
C ALA A 39 7.43 30.77 -21.62
N ARG A 40 7.32 29.80 -22.55
CA ARG A 40 6.77 28.47 -22.26
C ARG A 40 7.93 27.50 -22.20
N VAL A 41 8.07 26.82 -21.07
CA VAL A 41 8.98 25.68 -20.88
C VAL A 41 8.11 24.44 -20.85
N VAL A 42 8.33 23.54 -21.80
CA VAL A 42 7.66 22.24 -21.83
C VAL A 42 8.72 21.20 -21.46
N VAL A 43 8.48 20.51 -20.35
CA VAL A 43 9.27 19.34 -19.94
C VAL A 43 8.44 18.11 -20.30
N GLY A 44 8.85 17.43 -21.38
CA GLY A 44 8.26 16.14 -21.75
C GLY A 44 9.07 15.00 -21.13
N ILE A 45 8.40 14.11 -20.41
CA ILE A 45 8.97 12.88 -19.87
C ILE A 45 8.43 11.73 -20.73
N ASP A 46 9.27 11.20 -21.63
CA ASP A 46 8.90 10.07 -22.49
C ASP A 46 9.36 8.76 -21.82
N VAL A 47 8.40 7.90 -21.51
CA VAL A 47 8.63 6.60 -20.85
C VAL A 47 8.55 5.50 -21.92
N ARG A 48 9.69 4.91 -22.28
CA ARG A 48 9.76 3.84 -23.28
C ARG A 48 10.22 2.53 -22.66
N ARG A 49 9.48 1.45 -22.95
CA ARG A 49 9.92 0.06 -22.74
C ARG A 49 10.79 -0.34 -23.94
N THR A 50 12.06 -0.67 -23.70
CA THR A 50 12.94 -1.21 -24.76
C THR A 50 13.43 -2.62 -24.39
N PRO A 51 13.37 -3.61 -25.30
CA PRO A 51 13.96 -4.93 -25.06
C PRO A 51 15.47 -4.85 -25.29
N SER A 52 16.26 -5.15 -24.25
CA SER A 52 17.72 -5.22 -24.37
C SER A 52 18.17 -6.68 -24.57
N VAL A 53 18.93 -6.92 -25.63
CA VAL A 53 19.66 -8.17 -25.86
C VAL A 53 21.13 -7.82 -25.70
N SER A 54 21.79 -8.40 -24.70
CA SER A 54 23.24 -8.38 -24.60
C SER A 54 23.78 -9.78 -24.34
N SER A 55 24.81 -10.12 -25.11
CA SER A 55 25.57 -11.37 -25.11
C SER A 55 26.98 -11.00 -24.65
N VAL A 56 27.63 -11.80 -23.80
CA VAL A 56 29.09 -12.08 -23.82
C VAL A 56 29.44 -13.20 -22.81
N HIS A 57 30.54 -13.87 -23.14
CA HIS A 57 31.16 -15.11 -22.65
C HIS A 57 31.49 -15.23 -21.15
N GLY A 58 31.49 -16.49 -20.69
CA GLY A 58 31.98 -16.89 -19.37
C GLY A 58 33.41 -17.45 -19.35
N VAL A 59 33.98 -17.52 -18.14
CA VAL A 59 35.16 -18.31 -17.78
C VAL A 59 34.95 -18.89 -16.37
N ARG A 60 35.29 -20.17 -16.19
CA ARG A 60 35.33 -20.91 -14.92
C ARG A 60 36.76 -20.93 -14.38
N SER A 61 36.92 -20.95 -13.06
CA SER A 61 37.89 -21.86 -12.40
C SER A 61 37.74 -21.93 -10.88
N ASP A 62 37.49 -23.14 -10.38
CA ASP A 62 37.84 -23.60 -9.03
C ASP A 62 39.36 -23.83 -8.92
N GLY A 63 39.94 -23.64 -7.74
CA GLY A 63 41.30 -24.11 -7.46
C GLY A 63 41.89 -23.74 -6.10
N GLU A 64 41.58 -24.53 -5.06
CA GLU A 64 42.38 -24.68 -3.84
C GLU A 64 43.89 -24.84 -4.13
N ILE A 65 44.79 -24.16 -3.41
CA ILE A 65 46.04 -24.76 -2.88
C ILE A 65 46.49 -24.14 -1.53
N SER A 66 46.65 -25.05 -0.57
CA SER A 66 47.35 -24.99 0.73
C SER A 66 48.78 -24.40 0.74
N MET A 67 49.20 -23.71 1.82
CA MET A 67 50.33 -24.13 2.70
C MET A 67 50.69 -23.17 3.87
N ARG A 68 50.45 -23.66 5.09
CA ARG A 68 51.40 -23.85 6.22
C ARG A 68 52.29 -22.71 6.78
N ARG A 69 52.09 -22.57 8.12
CA ARG A 69 53.03 -22.29 9.26
C ARG A 69 53.42 -20.81 9.45
N ARG A 70 53.31 -20.25 10.65
CA ARG A 70 54.06 -20.67 11.85
C ARG A 70 53.52 -20.03 13.14
N ILE A 71 53.22 -20.86 14.13
CA ILE A 71 52.86 -20.47 15.51
C ILE A 71 54.14 -20.08 16.28
N GLN A 72 54.13 -18.92 16.95
CA GLN A 72 54.92 -18.69 18.16
C GLN A 72 54.05 -18.04 19.24
N ARG A 73 53.78 -18.82 20.29
CA ARG A 73 53.24 -18.36 21.58
C ARG A 73 54.38 -17.96 22.50
N ARG A 74 54.21 -16.88 23.28
CA ARG A 74 54.76 -16.68 24.65
C ARG A 74 54.03 -15.49 25.34
N PRO A 75 54.06 -15.37 26.68
CA PRO A 75 52.88 -15.29 27.56
C PRO A 75 52.66 -13.89 28.18
N PRO A 76 51.56 -13.66 28.94
CA PRO A 76 51.21 -12.34 29.46
C PRO A 76 51.90 -12.06 30.80
N ASN A 77 52.30 -10.80 31.01
CA ASN A 77 52.67 -10.27 32.32
C ASN A 77 51.76 -9.09 32.65
N PHE A 78 51.05 -9.23 33.78
CA PHE A 78 50.31 -8.19 34.48
C PHE A 78 51.23 -7.07 34.99
N ALA A 79 50.84 -5.82 34.81
CA ALA A 79 51.16 -4.72 35.72
C ALA A 79 50.17 -3.56 35.55
N CYS A 80 49.38 -3.30 36.59
CA CYS A 80 48.51 -2.13 36.72
C CYS A 80 49.35 -0.85 36.79
N ASN A 81 49.00 0.17 35.99
CA ASN A 81 49.43 1.54 36.19
C ASN A 81 48.19 2.45 36.40
N PRO A 82 48.19 3.33 37.40
CA PRO A 82 47.09 4.27 37.64
C PRO A 82 47.07 5.42 36.62
N PRO A 83 45.91 6.06 36.39
CA PRO A 83 45.78 7.15 35.42
C PRO A 83 46.49 8.44 35.87
N PRO A 84 46.95 9.28 34.92
CA PRO A 84 47.64 10.53 35.22
C PRO A 84 46.70 11.62 35.77
N PRO A 85 47.22 12.59 36.56
CA PRO A 85 46.42 13.64 37.17
C PRO A 85 46.00 14.73 36.18
N VAL A 86 44.76 15.18 36.33
CA VAL A 86 44.11 16.28 35.60
C VAL A 86 44.83 17.62 35.88
N PRO A 87 45.12 18.45 34.86
CA PRO A 87 45.71 19.77 35.07
C PRO A 87 44.69 20.80 35.61
N PRO A 88 45.12 21.75 36.46
CA PRO A 88 44.22 22.73 37.08
C PRO A 88 43.84 23.87 36.13
N PHE A 89 42.54 24.20 36.10
CA PHE A 89 41.99 25.39 35.44
C PHE A 89 42.57 26.69 36.02
N PRO A 90 42.86 27.70 35.17
CA PRO A 90 43.33 29.00 35.62
C PRO A 90 42.20 29.81 36.27
N ARG A 91 42.45 30.24 37.50
CA ARG A 91 41.68 31.28 38.20
C ARG A 91 41.82 32.62 37.47
N LEU A 92 40.74 33.12 36.90
CA LEU A 92 40.58 34.55 36.60
C LEU A 92 39.50 35.12 37.53
N GLY A 93 39.95 35.98 38.44
CA GLY A 93 39.09 36.78 39.29
C GLY A 93 38.45 37.90 38.49
N GLY A 94 37.12 37.96 38.53
CA GLY A 94 36.32 39.08 38.08
C GLY A 94 35.12 39.21 38.99
N ARG A 95 35.18 40.21 39.90
CA ARG A 95 34.06 40.58 40.75
C ARG A 95 33.02 41.31 39.90
N PHE A 96 31.84 40.72 39.73
CA PHE A 96 30.60 41.47 39.52
C PHE A 96 29.58 41.01 40.56
N ALA A 97 29.21 41.94 41.45
CA ALA A 97 28.12 41.77 42.39
C ALA A 97 26.84 42.25 41.71
N ILE A 98 25.86 41.37 41.54
CA ILE A 98 24.48 41.76 41.24
C ILE A 98 23.64 41.35 42.44
N SER A 99 23.11 42.36 43.11
CA SER A 99 22.21 42.29 44.25
C SER A 99 20.83 41.85 43.77
N MET A 100 20.27 40.77 44.34
CA MET A 100 18.86 40.43 44.19
C MET A 100 18.10 40.90 45.43
N THR A 101 17.38 42.02 45.29
CA THR A 101 16.36 42.48 46.23
C THR A 101 15.03 41.81 45.90
N VAL A 102 14.45 41.15 46.90
CA VAL A 102 13.11 40.57 46.90
C VAL A 102 12.07 41.68 47.03
N THR A 103 11.18 41.80 46.04
CA THR A 103 9.88 42.48 46.16
C THR A 103 8.84 41.75 45.33
N SER A 104 7.89 41.12 46.01
CA SER A 104 6.52 40.86 45.52
C SER A 104 5.59 41.89 46.21
N PRO A 105 4.33 42.14 45.77
CA PRO A 105 3.52 41.39 44.80
C PRO A 105 2.77 42.25 43.76
N GLY A 106 2.24 41.60 42.73
CA GLY A 106 1.33 42.22 41.76
C GLY A 106 0.69 41.17 40.86
N SER A 107 -0.54 40.79 41.21
CA SER A 107 -1.40 39.83 40.51
C SER A 107 -1.68 40.23 39.05
N SER A 108 -1.56 39.30 38.10
CA SER A 108 -2.38 39.29 36.87
C SER A 108 -2.19 37.98 36.09
N SER A 109 -3.33 37.42 35.65
CA SER A 109 -3.55 36.49 34.54
C SER A 109 -2.69 35.23 34.44
N SER A 110 -3.26 34.13 34.91
CA SER A 110 -2.98 32.77 34.45
C SER A 110 -3.35 32.63 32.97
N SER A 111 -2.36 32.78 32.10
CA SER A 111 -2.39 32.31 30.72
C SER A 111 -1.83 30.89 30.72
N SER A 112 -2.70 29.90 30.53
CA SER A 112 -2.28 28.53 30.23
C SER A 112 -1.66 28.53 28.84
N SER A 113 -0.34 28.61 28.74
CA SER A 113 0.36 28.19 27.53
C SER A 113 0.23 26.68 27.46
N SER A 114 -0.71 26.22 26.64
CA SER A 114 -0.68 24.88 26.05
C SER A 114 0.68 24.75 25.40
N MET A 115 1.57 23.96 26.01
CA MET A 115 2.78 23.54 25.32
C MET A 115 2.30 22.49 24.34
N GLU A 116 2.08 22.93 23.11
CA GLU A 116 1.87 22.06 21.96
C GLU A 116 2.98 21.02 21.99
N GLU A 117 2.57 19.75 21.97
CA GLU A 117 3.46 18.60 21.91
C GLU A 117 4.11 18.62 20.52
N ASP A 118 5.18 19.41 20.40
CA ASP A 118 6.15 19.39 19.30
C ASP A 118 6.31 17.93 18.86
N ALA A 119 5.98 17.63 17.59
CA ALA A 119 6.19 16.33 16.99
C ALA A 119 7.69 16.02 17.05
N MET A 120 8.11 15.39 18.16
CA MET A 120 9.51 15.21 18.48
C MET A 120 10.07 14.19 17.49
N GLU A 121 10.85 14.69 16.53
CA GLU A 121 11.59 13.89 15.57
C GLU A 121 12.36 12.79 16.31
N TYR A 122 12.08 11.54 15.95
CA TYR A 122 12.63 10.35 16.59
C TYR A 122 14.15 10.36 16.39
N PRO A 123 14.96 10.32 17.46
CA PRO A 123 16.38 10.15 17.28
C PRO A 123 16.64 8.75 16.67
N PRO A 124 17.44 8.64 15.60
CA PRO A 124 17.75 7.34 15.01
C PRO A 124 18.45 6.45 16.03
N ALA A 125 18.25 5.12 16.00
CA ALA A 125 18.86 4.23 17.01
C ALA A 125 20.41 4.24 17.02
N SER A 126 21.00 4.80 15.96
CA SER A 126 22.44 5.08 15.87
C SER A 126 22.91 6.25 16.75
N ASP A 127 22.03 7.19 17.12
CA ASP A 127 22.36 8.34 17.99
C ASP A 127 22.16 8.01 19.47
N GLY A 128 23.15 7.31 20.04
CA GLY A 128 23.13 6.95 21.47
C GLY A 128 23.08 8.15 22.44
N GLU A 129 23.51 9.36 22.05
CA GLU A 129 23.47 10.53 22.95
C GLU A 129 22.04 11.08 23.06
N ALA A 130 21.33 11.16 21.93
CA ALA A 130 19.94 11.56 21.92
C ALA A 130 19.03 10.58 22.68
N ILE A 131 19.26 9.27 22.52
CA ILE A 131 18.52 8.22 23.25
C ILE A 131 18.81 8.29 24.76
N GLN A 132 20.06 8.58 25.16
CA GLN A 132 20.39 8.80 26.57
C GLN A 132 19.68 10.02 27.17
N MET A 133 19.52 11.10 26.40
CA MET A 133 18.73 12.27 26.84
C MET A 133 17.25 11.93 26.99
N LEU A 134 16.71 11.11 26.09
CA LEU A 134 15.34 10.60 26.16
C LEU A 134 15.16 9.75 27.43
N PHE A 135 16.08 8.82 27.70
CA PHE A 135 16.08 8.03 28.92
C PHE A 135 16.12 8.91 30.18
N ALA A 136 17.05 9.88 30.24
CA ALA A 136 17.22 10.77 31.39
C ALA A 136 15.97 11.63 31.67
N ARG A 137 15.12 11.85 30.67
CA ARG A 137 13.85 12.58 30.80
C ARG A 137 12.73 11.72 31.40
N HIS A 138 12.78 10.40 31.19
CA HIS A 138 11.71 9.46 31.53
C HIS A 138 12.07 8.45 32.63
N CYS A 139 13.34 8.38 33.05
CA CYS A 139 13.75 7.52 34.15
C CYS A 139 13.32 8.06 35.53
N ASP A 140 13.19 7.15 36.48
CA ASP A 140 12.92 7.50 37.88
C ASP A 140 14.15 8.12 38.59
N VAL A 141 13.98 8.44 39.87
CA VAL A 141 15.06 9.01 40.71
C VAL A 141 16.25 8.06 40.92
N GLU A 142 16.09 6.78 40.61
CA GLU A 142 17.14 5.75 40.70
C GLU A 142 17.88 5.61 39.36
N GLY A 143 17.44 6.31 38.31
CA GLY A 143 17.99 6.17 36.96
C GLY A 143 17.55 4.87 36.29
N LEU A 144 16.34 4.39 36.61
CA LEU A 144 15.76 3.17 36.07
C LEU A 144 14.38 3.45 35.45
N MET A 145 13.93 2.61 34.52
CA MET A 145 12.60 2.69 33.90
C MET A 145 11.84 1.38 34.09
N THR A 146 10.55 1.47 34.39
CA THR A 146 9.60 0.34 34.33
C THR A 146 8.99 0.20 32.93
N LEU A 147 8.30 -0.90 32.64
CA LEU A 147 7.57 -1.08 31.38
C LEU A 147 6.57 0.04 31.13
N ASP A 148 5.87 0.48 32.19
CA ASP A 148 4.93 1.59 32.08
C ASP A 148 5.64 2.92 31.78
N ASP A 149 6.87 3.13 32.28
CA ASP A 149 7.66 4.30 31.92
C ASP A 149 8.07 4.27 30.44
N VAL A 150 8.43 3.09 29.91
CA VAL A 150 8.76 2.89 28.48
C VAL A 150 7.55 3.15 27.58
N ARG A 151 6.37 2.62 27.94
CA ARG A 151 5.10 2.88 27.23
C ARG A 151 4.71 4.36 27.22
N ASN A 152 5.23 5.14 28.16
CA ASN A 152 4.97 6.58 28.29
C ASN A 152 6.00 7.46 27.62
N VAL A 153 7.04 6.89 27.01
CA VAL A 153 7.96 7.63 26.14
C VAL A 153 7.16 8.11 24.92
N PRO A 154 7.13 9.42 24.59
CA PRO A 154 6.25 9.97 23.56
C PRO A 154 6.34 9.22 22.22
N ALA A 155 7.56 8.88 21.81
CA ALA A 155 7.86 8.09 20.63
C ALA A 155 7.14 6.72 20.62
N ILE A 156 7.36 5.92 21.66
CA ILE A 156 6.80 4.57 21.78
C ILE A 156 5.28 4.64 21.96
N ARG A 157 4.77 5.62 22.72
CA ARG A 157 3.34 5.84 22.90
C ARG A 157 2.64 6.10 21.56
N ALA A 158 3.21 6.96 20.72
CA ALA A 158 2.63 7.30 19.43
C ALA A 158 2.57 6.06 18.51
N MET A 159 3.61 5.22 18.49
CA MET A 159 3.59 3.95 17.73
C MET A 159 2.51 2.99 18.24
N LEU A 160 2.37 2.86 19.57
CA LEU A 160 1.33 2.03 20.19
C LEU A 160 -0.10 2.53 19.92
N GLU A 161 -0.29 3.85 19.80
CA GLU A 161 -1.59 4.47 19.52
C GLU A 161 -1.98 4.37 18.05
N ARG A 162 -1.00 4.45 17.14
CA ARG A 162 -1.19 4.26 15.70
C ARG A 162 -1.37 2.79 15.30
N GLY A 163 -0.88 1.88 16.15
CA GLY A 163 -0.85 0.44 15.84
C GLY A 163 0.39 0.01 15.06
N ASP A 164 1.35 0.91 14.87
CA ASP A 164 2.64 0.63 14.23
C ASP A 164 3.48 -0.34 15.09
N LEU A 165 3.28 -0.30 16.42
CA LEU A 165 3.86 -1.24 17.38
C LEU A 165 2.72 -1.86 18.22
N LEU A 166 2.62 -3.18 18.26
CA LEU A 166 1.63 -3.86 19.10
C LEU A 166 2.09 -3.91 20.55
N ARG A 167 1.12 -3.88 21.48
CA ARG A 167 1.42 -4.02 22.92
C ARG A 167 2.12 -5.34 23.25
N SER A 168 1.78 -6.41 22.52
CA SER A 168 2.42 -7.72 22.66
C SER A 168 3.88 -7.70 22.20
N GLU A 169 4.18 -7.01 21.11
CA GLU A 169 5.56 -6.90 20.58
C GLU A 169 6.45 -6.11 21.54
N LEU A 170 5.94 -4.98 22.07
CA LEU A 170 6.65 -4.23 23.10
C LEU A 170 6.88 -5.07 24.37
N ASP A 171 5.91 -5.90 24.75
CA ASP A 171 6.06 -6.81 25.89
C ASP A 171 7.14 -7.87 25.61
N ASP A 172 7.21 -8.42 24.39
CA ASP A 172 8.23 -9.39 23.98
C ASP A 172 9.64 -8.79 23.98
N ILE A 173 9.82 -7.60 23.39
CA ILE A 173 11.07 -6.82 23.44
C ILE A 173 11.46 -6.53 24.89
N TRP A 174 10.48 -6.13 25.70
CA TRP A 174 10.69 -5.88 27.12
C TRP A 174 11.18 -7.14 27.83
N TYR A 175 10.59 -8.31 27.62
CA TYR A 175 11.04 -9.54 28.28
C TYR A 175 12.41 -10.02 27.78
N ALA A 176 12.79 -9.71 26.54
CA ALA A 176 14.12 -9.98 26.01
C ALA A 176 15.20 -9.03 26.58
N THR A 177 14.81 -7.81 26.94
CA THR A 177 15.73 -6.77 27.41
C THR A 177 16.34 -7.11 28.78
N PRO A 178 17.68 -7.02 28.96
CA PRO A 178 18.34 -7.25 30.24
C PRO A 178 17.80 -6.35 31.38
N LYS A 179 17.34 -6.95 32.48
CA LYS A 179 16.79 -6.26 33.66
C LYS A 179 17.84 -5.89 34.71
N PHE A 180 17.56 -4.83 35.48
CA PHE A 180 18.39 -4.35 36.59
C PHE A 180 17.61 -4.34 37.92
N PRO A 181 18.14 -4.89 39.03
CA PRO A 181 19.43 -5.61 39.19
C PRO A 181 19.37 -7.04 38.62
N ARG A 182 20.52 -7.62 38.27
CA ARG A 182 20.58 -9.01 37.81
C ARG A 182 20.10 -9.96 38.91
N GLU A 183 19.38 -11.01 38.53
CA GLU A 183 18.67 -11.95 39.40
C GLU A 183 19.50 -12.57 40.56
N GLU A 184 20.83 -12.46 40.50
CA GLU A 184 21.74 -12.93 41.55
C GLU A 184 21.62 -12.13 42.87
N ASP A 185 21.00 -10.94 42.86
CA ASP A 185 20.91 -10.06 44.05
C ASP A 185 19.77 -10.39 45.03
N GLY A 186 18.97 -11.43 44.78
CA GLY A 186 18.17 -12.14 45.80
C GLY A 186 17.03 -11.38 46.47
N ASP A 187 16.78 -10.13 46.09
CA ASP A 187 15.58 -9.38 46.40
C ASP A 187 14.86 -9.17 45.07
N GLY A 188 13.56 -9.47 44.99
CA GLY A 188 12.73 -9.46 43.78
C GLY A 188 12.55 -8.03 43.23
N GLY A 189 13.67 -7.41 42.87
CA GLY A 189 13.84 -6.06 42.43
C GLY A 189 13.15 -5.89 41.10
N LYS A 190 11.92 -5.40 41.21
CA LYS A 190 11.13 -4.62 40.25
C LYS A 190 11.67 -4.70 38.84
N ASP A 191 10.90 -5.37 37.99
CA ASP A 191 11.00 -5.38 36.53
C ASP A 191 11.27 -3.96 35.99
N LYS A 192 12.56 -3.65 35.87
CA LYS A 192 13.10 -2.33 35.54
C LYS A 192 14.36 -2.51 34.69
N ILE A 193 14.60 -1.54 33.84
CA ILE A 193 15.78 -1.46 32.98
C ILE A 193 16.59 -0.20 33.31
N ASP A 194 17.90 -0.29 33.16
CA ASP A 194 18.81 0.85 33.19
C ASP A 194 18.95 1.47 31.79
N VAL A 195 19.86 2.43 31.64
CA VAL A 195 20.08 3.14 30.36
C VAL A 195 20.51 2.19 29.24
N ASP A 196 21.32 1.18 29.55
CA ASP A 196 21.81 0.20 28.58
C ASP A 196 20.67 -0.72 28.13
N GLY A 197 19.82 -1.16 29.08
CA GLY A 197 18.61 -1.91 28.76
C GLY A 197 17.64 -1.10 27.89
N PHE A 198 17.47 0.20 28.16
CA PHE A 198 16.60 1.04 27.34
C PHE A 198 17.15 1.25 25.92
N ILE A 199 18.46 1.45 25.77
CA ILE A 199 19.08 1.56 24.44
C ILE A 199 18.90 0.26 23.64
N GLN A 200 19.01 -0.90 24.28
CA GLN A 200 18.76 -2.18 23.61
C GLN A 200 17.30 -2.31 23.18
N ALA A 201 16.35 -2.06 24.09
CA ALA A 201 14.92 -2.09 23.75
C ALA A 201 14.57 -1.13 22.61
N TYR A 202 15.17 0.07 22.59
CA TYR A 202 14.96 1.05 21.53
C TYR A 202 15.50 0.59 20.17
N ARG A 203 16.67 -0.08 20.15
CA ARG A 203 17.24 -0.69 18.95
C ARG A 203 16.41 -1.85 18.44
N ASP A 204 15.97 -2.74 19.34
CA ASP A 204 15.13 -3.86 18.96
C ASP A 204 13.79 -3.37 18.35
N ILE A 205 13.27 -2.23 18.79
CA ILE A 205 12.11 -1.56 18.16
C ILE A 205 12.51 -1.00 16.78
N ASP A 206 13.62 -0.26 16.66
CA ASP A 206 14.07 0.34 15.40
C ASP A 206 14.34 -0.73 14.32
N ASP A 207 15.05 -1.81 14.68
CA ASP A 207 15.38 -2.94 13.81
C ASP A 207 14.10 -3.61 13.25
N MET A 208 12.99 -3.64 14.00
CA MET A 208 11.70 -4.18 13.51
C MET A 208 11.11 -3.37 12.35
N PHE A 209 11.47 -2.10 12.21
CA PHE A 209 10.99 -1.23 11.12
C PHE A 209 12.00 -1.11 9.98
N GLU A 210 13.27 -1.46 10.19
CA GLU A 210 14.29 -1.42 9.12
C GLU A 210 14.16 -2.59 8.13
N ASP A 211 13.57 -3.72 8.53
CA ASP A 211 13.49 -4.94 7.70
C ASP A 211 12.39 -4.92 6.62
N ASP A 212 11.37 -4.05 6.72
CA ASP A 212 10.23 -4.03 5.77
C ASP A 212 10.46 -3.11 4.55
N ASP A 213 11.47 -2.24 4.61
CA ASP A 213 11.86 -1.37 3.49
C ASP A 213 12.89 -2.05 2.55
N GLY A 214 13.29 -3.29 2.86
CA GLY A 214 14.41 -4.03 2.28
C GLY A 214 14.07 -4.97 1.13
N GLY A 215 13.64 -4.43 0.00
CA GLY A 215 13.89 -5.09 -1.29
C GLY A 215 15.39 -5.32 -1.45
N GLY A 216 15.81 -6.59 -1.45
CA GLY A 216 17.20 -7.04 -1.31
C GLY A 216 18.25 -6.23 -2.06
N ALA A 217 18.96 -5.38 -1.33
CA ALA A 217 20.28 -4.87 -1.72
C ALA A 217 21.32 -5.74 -1.00
N ALA A 218 21.62 -6.89 -1.60
CA ALA A 218 22.77 -7.68 -1.20
C ALA A 218 24.04 -6.83 -1.35
N GLU A 219 24.80 -6.79 -0.26
CA GLU A 219 26.12 -6.16 -0.12
C GLU A 219 27.02 -6.47 -1.33
N GLU A 220 27.31 -5.45 -2.15
CA GLU A 220 28.41 -5.52 -3.12
C GLU A 220 29.72 -5.38 -2.34
N GLU A 221 30.39 -6.51 -2.08
CA GLU A 221 31.79 -6.53 -1.66
C GLU A 221 32.65 -5.89 -2.77
N GLU A 222 33.27 -4.74 -2.47
CA GLU A 222 34.30 -4.10 -3.30
C GLU A 222 35.54 -5.02 -3.39
N GLU A 223 35.66 -5.81 -4.47
CA GLU A 223 36.94 -6.43 -4.84
C GLU A 223 37.82 -5.40 -5.57
N GLU A 224 38.92 -5.00 -4.93
CA GLU A 224 40.01 -4.23 -5.52
C GLU A 224 40.71 -5.05 -6.64
N GLU A 225 40.57 -4.63 -7.89
CA GLU A 225 41.34 -5.17 -9.03
C GLU A 225 42.80 -4.66 -8.99
N ASP A 226 43.74 -5.55 -8.69
CA ASP A 226 45.18 -5.35 -8.92
C ASP A 226 45.56 -5.88 -10.32
N ASP A 227 46.05 -4.96 -11.16
CA ASP A 227 46.68 -5.17 -12.47
C ASP A 227 47.89 -6.13 -12.39
N GLU A 228 47.91 -7.27 -13.10
CA GLU A 228 49.17 -7.81 -13.68
C GLU A 228 48.96 -8.54 -15.02
N GLU A 229 49.82 -8.19 -15.97
CA GLU A 229 49.91 -8.64 -17.36
C GLU A 229 50.56 -10.03 -17.55
N GLU A 230 50.46 -10.50 -18.81
CA GLU A 230 51.37 -11.42 -19.53
C GLU A 230 51.11 -12.94 -19.60
N GLU A 231 50.61 -13.32 -20.79
CA GLU A 231 51.09 -14.35 -21.74
C GLU A 231 51.71 -15.68 -21.25
N GLU A 232 51.14 -16.83 -21.68
CA GLU A 232 51.62 -17.58 -22.87
C GLU A 232 50.89 -18.93 -23.06
N ALA A 233 50.89 -19.39 -24.30
CA ALA A 233 50.15 -20.52 -24.86
C ALA A 233 50.71 -21.90 -24.51
N VAL A 234 49.86 -22.92 -24.36
CA VAL A 234 50.20 -24.32 -24.71
C VAL A 234 48.97 -25.11 -25.20
N ALA A 235 49.12 -25.70 -26.38
CA ALA A 235 48.19 -26.63 -27.03
C ALA A 235 48.15 -28.02 -26.36
N GLY A 236 46.99 -28.71 -26.37
CA GLY A 236 46.95 -30.12 -25.97
C GLY A 236 45.60 -30.85 -25.93
N ARG A 237 45.10 -31.25 -27.11
CA ARG A 237 44.65 -32.62 -27.47
C ARG A 237 43.78 -33.44 -26.48
N GLY A 238 42.49 -33.56 -26.84
CA GLY A 238 41.79 -34.86 -27.02
C GLY A 238 41.06 -35.49 -25.82
N GLY A 239 39.78 -35.84 -26.01
CA GLY A 239 39.05 -36.72 -25.08
C GLY A 239 37.54 -36.66 -25.24
N GLU A 240 37.02 -37.46 -26.18
CA GLU A 240 35.61 -37.72 -26.43
C GLU A 240 35.02 -38.60 -25.30
N SER A 241 33.97 -38.13 -24.63
CA SER A 241 33.01 -38.99 -23.91
C SER A 241 31.71 -38.22 -23.69
N GLY A 242 30.63 -38.70 -24.30
CA GLY A 242 29.30 -38.13 -24.19
C GLY A 242 28.74 -38.21 -22.77
N ALA A 243 28.43 -37.05 -22.21
CA ALA A 243 27.50 -36.87 -21.12
C ALA A 243 26.35 -36.01 -21.65
N VAL A 244 25.13 -36.53 -21.54
CA VAL A 244 23.90 -35.78 -21.83
C VAL A 244 23.83 -34.64 -20.82
N VAL A 245 24.14 -33.43 -21.28
CA VAL A 245 23.94 -32.19 -20.52
C VAL A 245 22.43 -31.93 -20.53
N VAL A 246 21.78 -32.24 -19.40
CA VAL A 246 20.47 -31.66 -19.09
C VAL A 246 20.71 -30.16 -18.90
N PRO A 247 19.97 -29.27 -19.59
CA PRO A 247 20.10 -27.84 -19.40
C PRO A 247 19.88 -27.52 -17.92
N ARG A 248 20.84 -26.84 -17.30
CA ARG A 248 20.69 -26.31 -15.95
C ARG A 248 19.67 -25.18 -16.10
N GLY A 249 18.42 -25.49 -15.72
CA GLY A 249 17.29 -24.59 -15.81
C GLY A 249 17.60 -23.30 -15.07
N VAL A 250 17.09 -22.21 -15.63
CA VAL A 250 16.72 -21.02 -14.86
C VAL A 250 16.01 -21.55 -13.63
N VAL A 251 16.55 -21.28 -12.44
CA VAL A 251 15.81 -21.53 -11.20
C VAL A 251 14.72 -20.47 -11.25
N ASP A 252 13.50 -20.85 -11.60
CA ASP A 252 12.36 -19.95 -11.58
C ASP A 252 12.20 -19.49 -10.13
N ASP A 253 12.10 -18.19 -9.90
CA ASP A 253 11.97 -17.59 -8.56
C ASP A 253 10.75 -18.19 -7.79
N GLU A 254 9.75 -18.69 -8.54
CA GLU A 254 8.59 -19.45 -8.06
C GLU A 254 8.97 -20.71 -7.23
N ASP A 255 10.05 -21.40 -7.60
CA ASP A 255 10.48 -22.62 -6.88
C ASP A 255 10.98 -22.31 -5.47
N ASP A 256 11.55 -21.12 -5.25
CA ASP A 256 12.11 -20.73 -3.95
C ASP A 256 11.01 -20.27 -2.98
N GLU A 257 9.99 -19.57 -3.45
CA GLU A 257 8.78 -19.26 -2.65
C GLU A 257 8.08 -20.54 -2.18
N LEU A 258 7.90 -21.52 -3.08
CA LEU A 258 7.31 -22.82 -2.75
C LEU A 258 8.15 -23.61 -1.75
N ARG A 259 9.49 -23.44 -1.72
CA ARG A 259 10.35 -24.05 -0.68
C ARG A 259 10.11 -23.45 0.68
N VAL A 260 9.95 -22.13 0.76
CA VAL A 260 9.66 -21.43 2.01
C VAL A 260 8.31 -21.88 2.56
N ALA A 261 7.26 -21.88 1.72
CA ALA A 261 5.93 -22.37 2.10
C ALA A 261 5.97 -23.82 2.58
N PHE A 262 6.67 -24.71 1.86
CA PHE A 262 6.86 -26.10 2.27
C PHE A 262 7.57 -26.22 3.63
N ALA A 263 8.62 -25.43 3.87
CA ALA A 263 9.35 -25.42 5.14
C ALA A 263 8.47 -24.90 6.30
N THR A 264 7.68 -23.86 6.07
CA THR A 264 6.71 -23.33 7.03
C THR A 264 5.67 -24.38 7.40
N LEU A 265 5.17 -25.13 6.41
CA LEU A 265 4.24 -26.24 6.60
C LEU A 265 4.86 -27.42 7.35
N LEU A 266 6.16 -27.64 7.31
CA LEU A 266 6.83 -28.62 8.17
C LEU A 266 6.99 -28.12 9.61
N GLY A 267 6.88 -26.80 9.82
CA GLY A 267 6.92 -26.11 11.10
C GLY A 267 8.35 -25.82 11.51
N GLN A 268 8.67 -24.53 11.70
CA GLN A 268 10.00 -24.04 12.13
C GLN A 268 10.48 -24.57 13.51
N GLY A 269 9.70 -25.40 14.19
CA GLY A 269 9.87 -25.70 15.60
C GLY A 269 10.05 -27.17 15.95
N ARG A 270 11.18 -27.79 15.55
CA ARG A 270 12.02 -28.70 16.37
C ARG A 270 12.87 -29.58 15.48
N GLY A 271 14.17 -29.29 15.45
CA GLY A 271 15.13 -30.03 14.65
C GLY A 271 15.21 -31.52 14.97
N GLY A 272 15.39 -32.31 13.91
CA GLY A 272 16.40 -33.36 13.89
C GLY A 272 15.94 -34.77 13.54
N GLY A 273 14.84 -34.96 12.83
CA GLY A 273 14.49 -36.25 12.22
C GLY A 273 14.49 -36.18 10.68
N ASP A 274 15.15 -37.13 10.01
CA ASP A 274 15.07 -37.28 8.54
C ASP A 274 13.64 -37.58 8.05
N ASP A 275 12.72 -37.94 8.96
CA ASP A 275 11.31 -38.22 8.67
C ASP A 275 10.43 -36.93 8.65
N ASP A 276 10.98 -35.78 9.04
CA ASP A 276 10.26 -34.48 9.07
C ASP A 276 10.24 -33.79 7.70
N SER A 277 10.66 -34.44 6.62
CA SER A 277 10.69 -33.86 5.27
C SER A 277 9.40 -34.07 4.47
N MET A 278 8.31 -34.50 5.11
CA MET A 278 7.05 -34.80 4.43
C MET A 278 5.84 -34.19 5.15
N ILE A 279 4.91 -33.64 4.38
CA ILE A 279 3.67 -33.02 4.86
C ILE A 279 2.59 -34.10 4.99
N ALA A 280 1.91 -34.14 6.13
CA ALA A 280 0.75 -35.02 6.32
C ALA A 280 -0.53 -34.40 5.73
N TYR A 281 -1.45 -35.22 5.21
CA TYR A 281 -2.75 -34.77 4.65
C TYR A 281 -3.49 -33.80 5.58
N SER A 282 -3.61 -34.15 6.86
CA SER A 282 -4.29 -33.32 7.85
C SER A 282 -3.61 -31.98 8.09
N ARG A 283 -2.30 -31.90 7.85
CA ARG A 283 -1.52 -30.69 8.05
C ARG A 283 -1.67 -29.73 6.88
N LEU A 284 -1.63 -30.23 5.65
CA LEU A 284 -1.94 -29.41 4.47
C LEU A 284 -3.39 -28.91 4.50
N ARG A 285 -4.33 -29.75 4.93
CA ARG A 285 -5.75 -29.37 5.09
C ARG A 285 -5.97 -28.30 6.17
N GLN A 286 -5.12 -28.25 7.19
CA GLN A 286 -5.17 -27.24 8.26
C GLN A 286 -4.40 -25.96 7.91
N TRP A 287 -3.79 -25.90 6.73
CA TRP A 287 -3.14 -24.68 6.28
C TRP A 287 -4.21 -23.64 5.98
N ASP A 288 -4.09 -22.46 6.58
CA ASP A 288 -5.13 -21.42 6.56
C ASP A 288 -5.64 -21.11 5.14
N GLU A 289 -4.73 -21.01 4.16
CA GLU A 289 -5.07 -20.78 2.75
C GLU A 289 -6.00 -21.87 2.17
N ILE A 290 -5.66 -23.15 2.38
CA ILE A 290 -6.46 -24.28 1.90
C ILE A 290 -7.76 -24.41 2.69
N SER A 291 -7.73 -24.17 4.00
CA SER A 291 -8.93 -24.21 4.85
C SER A 291 -9.94 -23.16 4.41
N SER A 292 -9.50 -21.94 4.09
CA SER A 292 -10.36 -20.88 3.57
C SER A 292 -11.00 -21.26 2.23
N LEU A 293 -10.24 -21.82 1.28
CA LEU A 293 -10.80 -22.25 -0.02
C LEU A 293 -11.90 -23.32 0.12
N ILE A 294 -11.73 -24.25 1.08
CA ILE A 294 -12.73 -25.28 1.36
C ILE A 294 -13.95 -24.70 2.08
N GLU A 295 -13.77 -23.79 3.03
CA GLU A 295 -14.85 -23.16 3.79
C GLU A 295 -15.69 -22.19 2.94
N GLU A 296 -15.05 -21.45 2.04
CA GLU A 296 -15.69 -20.56 1.06
C GLU A 296 -16.40 -21.34 -0.06
N GLY A 297 -16.11 -22.65 -0.19
CA GLY A 297 -16.69 -23.50 -1.23
C GLY A 297 -16.10 -23.28 -2.63
N THR A 298 -14.98 -22.58 -2.73
CA THR A 298 -14.22 -22.39 -3.97
C THR A 298 -13.40 -23.63 -4.35
N LEU A 299 -13.07 -24.48 -3.35
CA LEU A 299 -12.46 -25.80 -3.54
C LEU A 299 -13.30 -26.88 -2.85
N GLY A 300 -13.88 -27.81 -3.60
CA GLY A 300 -14.65 -28.92 -3.03
C GLY A 300 -13.78 -29.89 -2.21
N GLU A 301 -14.36 -30.53 -1.17
CA GLU A 301 -13.62 -31.56 -0.40
C GLU A 301 -13.15 -32.73 -1.29
N ASP A 302 -13.94 -33.09 -2.29
CA ASP A 302 -13.63 -34.13 -3.27
C ASP A 302 -12.56 -33.69 -4.29
N GLU A 303 -12.53 -32.40 -4.65
CA GLU A 303 -11.49 -31.81 -5.49
C GLU A 303 -10.15 -31.77 -4.74
N PHE A 304 -10.15 -31.32 -3.48
CA PHE A 304 -8.97 -31.36 -2.62
C PHE A 304 -8.41 -32.79 -2.47
N ASP A 305 -9.29 -33.78 -2.25
CA ASP A 305 -8.90 -35.19 -2.19
C ASP A 305 -8.28 -35.68 -3.51
N ALA A 306 -8.83 -35.28 -4.66
CA ALA A 306 -8.30 -35.63 -5.97
C ALA A 306 -6.91 -35.02 -6.21
N LEU A 307 -6.73 -33.72 -5.90
CA LEU A 307 -5.45 -33.02 -5.98
C LEU A 307 -4.38 -33.68 -5.09
N TRP A 308 -4.76 -34.06 -3.87
CA TRP A 308 -3.86 -34.75 -2.96
C TRP A 308 -3.40 -36.12 -3.50
N VAL A 309 -4.34 -36.92 -4.01
CA VAL A 309 -4.05 -38.25 -4.57
C VAL A 309 -3.13 -38.16 -5.79
N ASP A 310 -3.37 -37.18 -6.67
CA ASP A 310 -2.53 -36.93 -7.84
C ASP A 310 -1.11 -36.49 -7.44
N ALA A 311 -1.01 -35.54 -6.51
CA ALA A 311 0.26 -34.97 -6.04
C ALA A 311 1.17 -36.01 -5.36
N VAL A 312 0.62 -36.86 -4.47
CA VAL A 312 1.39 -37.93 -3.81
C VAL A 312 1.66 -39.10 -4.77
N GLY A 313 0.92 -39.18 -5.88
CA GLY A 313 1.00 -40.22 -6.88
C GLY A 313 0.27 -41.50 -6.49
N GLU A 314 -0.24 -42.20 -7.50
CA GLU A 314 -0.70 -43.58 -7.38
C GLU A 314 0.49 -44.51 -7.16
N GLY A 315 0.96 -44.60 -5.91
CA GLY A 315 1.85 -45.69 -5.53
C GLY A 315 1.20 -47.02 -5.95
N ASP A 316 1.93 -47.83 -6.72
CA ASP A 316 1.58 -49.06 -7.45
C ASP A 316 1.00 -50.23 -6.59
N GLY A 317 0.47 -49.92 -5.40
CA GLY A 317 -0.22 -50.86 -4.53
C GLY A 317 -1.73 -50.78 -4.73
N GLY A 318 -2.25 -51.53 -5.70
CA GLY A 318 -3.69 -51.67 -5.98
C GLY A 318 -4.49 -52.24 -4.81
N GLY A 319 -4.90 -51.37 -3.90
CA GLY A 319 -5.77 -51.66 -2.77
C GLY A 319 -6.79 -50.55 -2.58
N ASP A 320 -8.05 -50.85 -2.91
CA ASP A 320 -9.22 -49.98 -2.81
C ASP A 320 -9.44 -49.47 -1.38
N THR A 321 -8.88 -48.32 -1.01
CA THR A 321 -9.53 -47.28 -0.18
C THR A 321 -8.62 -46.05 0.03
N PRO A 322 -9.07 -44.83 -0.32
CA PRO A 322 -8.31 -43.60 -0.10
C PRO A 322 -8.35 -43.08 1.36
N SER A 323 -9.11 -43.73 2.25
CA SER A 323 -9.36 -43.19 3.58
C SER A 323 -8.34 -43.68 4.63
N GLY A 324 -7.29 -42.89 4.84
CA GLY A 324 -6.80 -42.64 6.21
C GLY A 324 -5.48 -43.27 6.66
N GLY A 325 -4.60 -43.73 5.77
CA GLY A 325 -3.43 -44.53 6.15
C GLY A 325 -2.05 -43.98 5.79
N GLY A 326 -1.72 -42.72 6.12
CA GLY A 326 -0.32 -42.29 6.24
C GLY A 326 0.45 -42.01 4.95
N ARG A 327 -0.23 -41.68 3.84
CA ARG A 327 0.45 -41.07 2.70
C ARG A 327 0.91 -39.67 3.13
N MET A 328 2.21 -39.43 3.06
CA MET A 328 2.82 -38.12 3.30
C MET A 328 3.33 -37.59 1.96
N MET A 329 3.25 -36.28 1.79
CA MET A 329 3.63 -35.56 0.57
C MET A 329 5.05 -35.02 0.75
N ASP A 330 5.95 -35.35 -0.16
CA ASP A 330 7.28 -34.74 -0.22
C ASP A 330 7.23 -33.40 -0.96
N TYR A 331 8.35 -32.68 -1.02
CA TYR A 331 8.41 -31.38 -1.70
C TYR A 331 8.02 -31.47 -3.18
N VAL A 332 8.36 -32.56 -3.87
CA VAL A 332 8.00 -32.76 -5.28
C VAL A 332 6.48 -32.93 -5.44
N GLY A 333 5.84 -33.66 -4.53
CA GLY A 333 4.39 -33.75 -4.47
C GLY A 333 3.74 -32.39 -4.18
N PHE A 334 4.31 -31.60 -3.26
CA PHE A 334 3.80 -30.27 -2.93
C PHE A 334 3.84 -29.29 -4.13
N VAL A 335 4.92 -29.29 -4.90
CA VAL A 335 5.00 -28.48 -6.13
C VAL A 335 3.95 -28.92 -7.17
N ARG A 336 3.69 -30.22 -7.29
CA ARG A 336 2.62 -30.73 -8.18
C ARG A 336 1.24 -30.32 -7.69
N PHE A 337 1.02 -30.38 -6.38
CA PHE A 337 -0.24 -29.96 -5.76
C PHE A 337 -0.54 -28.49 -6.07
N ASN A 338 0.42 -27.57 -5.85
CA ASN A 338 0.23 -26.15 -6.12
C ASN A 338 -0.04 -25.88 -7.60
N ARG A 339 0.73 -26.50 -8.51
CA ARG A 339 0.49 -26.35 -9.95
C ARG A 339 -0.90 -26.83 -10.40
N ALA A 340 -1.40 -27.91 -9.79
CA ALA A 340 -2.72 -28.44 -10.10
C ALA A 340 -3.84 -27.55 -9.49
N LEU A 341 -3.56 -26.92 -8.35
CA LEU A 341 -4.42 -25.92 -7.74
C LEU A 341 -4.51 -24.66 -8.61
N ASP A 342 -3.38 -24.14 -9.10
CA ASP A 342 -3.35 -22.99 -10.03
C ASP A 342 -4.14 -23.27 -11.31
N GLN A 343 -4.04 -24.48 -11.86
CA GLN A 343 -4.82 -24.88 -13.05
C GLN A 343 -6.33 -24.93 -12.79
N LEU A 344 -6.77 -25.12 -11.55
CA LEU A 344 -8.19 -25.08 -11.20
C LEU A 344 -8.71 -23.63 -11.22
N PHE A 345 -7.84 -22.66 -10.90
CA PHE A 345 -8.16 -21.23 -10.84
C PHE A 345 -7.70 -20.43 -12.05
N GLU A 346 -7.01 -21.05 -13.02
CA GLU A 346 -6.78 -20.47 -14.34
C GLU A 346 -8.13 -20.43 -15.06
N ILE A 347 -8.93 -19.40 -14.72
CA ILE A 347 -10.21 -19.10 -15.38
C ILE A 347 -9.90 -19.09 -16.87
N VAL A 348 -10.59 -19.95 -17.61
CA VAL A 348 -10.52 -19.98 -19.07
C VAL A 348 -11.14 -18.67 -19.54
N ASP A 349 -10.36 -17.60 -19.56
CA ASP A 349 -10.66 -16.28 -20.12
C ASP A 349 -10.98 -16.35 -21.63
N ASP A 350 -10.92 -17.56 -22.21
CA ASP A 350 -11.20 -17.87 -23.61
C ASP A 350 -12.53 -18.63 -23.81
N ALA A 351 -13.42 -18.69 -22.81
CA ALA A 351 -14.83 -18.97 -23.06
C ALA A 351 -15.52 -17.72 -23.64
N SER A 352 -14.96 -17.19 -24.74
CA SER A 352 -15.72 -16.34 -25.65
C SER A 352 -16.95 -17.13 -26.11
N ASP A 353 -18.12 -16.53 -25.93
CA ASP A 353 -19.42 -16.93 -26.44
C ASP A 353 -19.40 -17.22 -27.96
N ASP A 354 -18.85 -18.36 -28.36
CA ASP A 354 -19.00 -18.90 -29.71
C ASP A 354 -20.38 -19.59 -29.79
N ASP A 355 -21.38 -18.78 -30.08
CA ASP A 355 -22.55 -19.08 -30.93
C ASP A 355 -23.07 -20.54 -30.90
N VAL A 356 -23.84 -20.89 -29.87
CA VAL A 356 -24.83 -21.98 -29.99
C VAL A 356 -26.12 -21.40 -30.55
N ASP A 357 -26.18 -21.31 -31.88
CA ASP A 357 -27.38 -21.02 -32.68
C ASP A 357 -28.54 -21.99 -32.30
N PRO A 358 -29.62 -21.53 -31.64
CA PRO A 358 -30.74 -22.38 -31.27
C PRO A 358 -31.79 -22.51 -32.38
N ASP A 359 -31.51 -22.15 -33.63
CA ASP A 359 -32.50 -22.20 -34.72
C ASP A 359 -32.50 -23.50 -35.54
N LYS A 360 -32.69 -24.67 -34.89
CA LYS A 360 -33.18 -25.88 -35.58
C LYS A 360 -34.05 -26.81 -34.73
N GLY A 361 -35.36 -26.76 -35.01
CA GLY A 361 -36.33 -27.83 -34.75
C GLY A 361 -37.75 -27.29 -34.60
N ASP A 362 -38.46 -26.97 -35.68
CA ASP A 362 -39.38 -27.88 -36.39
C ASP A 362 -40.24 -28.77 -35.47
N GLY A 363 -41.54 -28.51 -35.42
CA GLY A 363 -42.50 -29.34 -34.70
C GLY A 363 -43.87 -28.69 -34.58
N GLY A 364 -44.66 -28.77 -35.64
CA GLY A 364 -46.04 -28.26 -35.68
C GLY A 364 -47.00 -28.97 -34.72
N GLY A 365 -48.05 -28.25 -34.37
CA GLY A 365 -49.17 -28.72 -33.57
C GLY A 365 -50.33 -27.74 -33.71
N ASP A 366 -51.12 -27.95 -34.76
CA ASP A 366 -52.51 -27.51 -34.83
C ASP A 366 -53.24 -28.05 -33.59
N ASP A 367 -53.98 -27.20 -32.87
CA ASP A 367 -55.24 -27.61 -32.27
C ASP A 367 -56.09 -26.37 -31.97
N ASP A 368 -57.21 -26.34 -32.68
CA ASP A 368 -58.39 -25.52 -32.45
C ASP A 368 -58.94 -25.78 -31.03
N ASP A 369 -59.22 -24.72 -30.25
CA ASP A 369 -60.40 -24.79 -29.37
C ASP A 369 -61.01 -23.41 -29.10
N ASP A 370 -62.33 -23.41 -29.23
CA ASP A 370 -63.23 -22.28 -29.24
C ASP A 370 -63.68 -21.96 -27.81
N GLY A 371 -63.47 -20.72 -27.34
CA GLY A 371 -63.77 -20.34 -25.96
C GLY A 371 -64.28 -18.91 -25.81
N MET A 372 -65.40 -18.60 -26.45
CA MET A 372 -66.16 -17.36 -26.33
C MET A 372 -66.53 -17.04 -24.86
N VAL A 373 -66.02 -15.93 -24.31
CA VAL A 373 -66.70 -15.13 -23.28
C VAL A 373 -66.35 -13.64 -23.44
N ASP A 374 -67.31 -12.93 -24.02
CA ASP A 374 -67.45 -11.47 -24.06
C ASP A 374 -67.91 -10.97 -22.69
N LEU A 375 -67.12 -10.14 -22.02
CA LEU A 375 -67.60 -9.14 -21.05
C LEU A 375 -66.56 -8.02 -20.85
N GLY A 376 -66.76 -6.91 -21.59
CA GLY A 376 -66.55 -5.54 -21.12
C GLY A 376 -65.11 -5.00 -21.04
N GLU A 377 -64.87 -3.90 -21.78
CA GLU A 377 -64.31 -2.62 -21.27
C GLU A 377 -63.15 -2.81 -20.28
N TYR A 378 -61.87 -2.68 -20.64
CA TYR A 378 -61.12 -1.44 -20.87
C TYR A 378 -59.95 -1.70 -21.84
N ASP A 379 -59.48 -0.65 -22.52
CA ASP A 379 -58.39 -0.66 -23.49
C ASP A 379 -57.05 -1.07 -22.84
N THR A 380 -56.69 -2.35 -22.95
CA THR A 380 -55.42 -2.94 -22.44
C THR A 380 -54.83 -3.87 -23.50
N SER A 381 -54.66 -3.36 -24.72
CA SER A 381 -54.25 -4.17 -25.86
C SER A 381 -52.76 -4.00 -26.20
N GLN A 382 -51.86 -4.54 -25.37
CA GLN A 382 -50.49 -4.89 -25.80
C GLN A 382 -49.67 -5.83 -24.88
N THR A 383 -50.26 -6.76 -24.15
CA THR A 383 -49.49 -7.81 -23.44
C THR A 383 -49.47 -9.11 -24.24
N ARG A 384 -48.69 -9.12 -25.32
CA ARG A 384 -48.46 -10.31 -26.15
C ARG A 384 -47.43 -11.20 -25.45
N GLY A 385 -47.90 -12.22 -24.72
CA GLY A 385 -47.15 -13.42 -24.36
C GLY A 385 -45.72 -13.21 -23.83
N MET A 386 -45.53 -12.37 -22.81
CA MET A 386 -44.24 -12.34 -22.09
C MET A 386 -44.09 -13.68 -21.39
N VAL A 387 -43.15 -14.50 -21.86
CA VAL A 387 -42.71 -15.71 -21.16
C VAL A 387 -42.29 -15.27 -19.77
N SER A 388 -42.99 -15.75 -18.73
CA SER A 388 -42.66 -15.43 -17.35
C SER A 388 -41.22 -15.87 -17.08
N ARG A 389 -40.30 -14.91 -17.08
CA ARG A 389 -38.90 -15.14 -16.73
C ARG A 389 -38.81 -15.48 -15.24
N PRO A 390 -37.90 -16.38 -14.83
CA PRO A 390 -37.77 -16.78 -13.43
C PRO A 390 -37.43 -15.58 -12.53
N MET A 391 -37.82 -15.68 -11.27
CA MET A 391 -37.45 -14.76 -10.20
C MET A 391 -35.98 -14.99 -9.84
N ILE A 392 -35.22 -13.92 -9.62
CA ILE A 392 -33.81 -13.98 -9.24
C ILE A 392 -33.78 -14.08 -7.72
N THR A 393 -33.31 -15.21 -7.18
CA THR A 393 -33.27 -15.50 -5.74
C THR A 393 -31.85 -15.58 -5.19
N GLU A 394 -30.85 -15.28 -6.00
CA GLU A 394 -29.45 -15.18 -5.56
C GLU A 394 -29.28 -13.87 -4.79
N GLU A 395 -28.74 -13.98 -3.57
CA GLU A 395 -28.43 -12.87 -2.67
C GLU A 395 -27.05 -12.28 -3.04
N ASP A 396 -26.83 -10.99 -2.81
CA ASP A 396 -25.56 -10.26 -3.01
C ASP A 396 -24.95 -10.34 -4.43
N LEU A 397 -25.77 -10.26 -5.47
CA LEU A 397 -25.27 -10.13 -6.83
C LEU A 397 -24.74 -8.71 -7.10
N PRO A 398 -23.55 -8.54 -7.69
CA PRO A 398 -23.06 -7.21 -8.07
C PRO A 398 -24.00 -6.55 -9.09
N PRO A 399 -24.13 -5.21 -9.07
CA PRO A 399 -25.18 -4.49 -9.78
C PRO A 399 -25.19 -4.74 -11.30
N CYS A 400 -24.02 -4.90 -11.93
CA CYS A 400 -23.92 -5.22 -13.36
C CYS A 400 -24.46 -6.62 -13.68
N VAL A 401 -24.20 -7.62 -12.83
CA VAL A 401 -24.71 -8.99 -13.01
C VAL A 401 -26.22 -8.99 -12.82
N LEU A 402 -26.71 -8.34 -11.77
CA LEU A 402 -28.14 -8.20 -11.50
C LEU A 402 -28.86 -7.48 -12.66
N PHE A 403 -28.28 -6.40 -13.20
CA PHE A 403 -28.79 -5.70 -14.38
C PHE A 403 -28.94 -6.64 -15.58
N SER A 404 -27.90 -7.42 -15.89
CA SER A 404 -27.92 -8.35 -17.04
C SER A 404 -29.03 -9.40 -16.94
N GLN A 405 -29.34 -9.87 -15.73
CA GLN A 405 -30.40 -10.87 -15.49
C GLN A 405 -31.81 -10.25 -15.49
N LEU A 406 -31.93 -8.98 -15.08
CA LEU A 406 -33.20 -8.25 -15.06
C LEU A 406 -33.58 -7.66 -16.42
N ALA A 407 -32.59 -7.19 -17.18
CA ALA A 407 -32.80 -6.42 -18.40
C ALA A 407 -33.64 -7.18 -19.44
N ASN A 408 -34.54 -6.45 -20.09
CA ASN A 408 -35.34 -6.99 -21.20
C ASN A 408 -34.48 -7.16 -22.48
N GLU A 409 -35.11 -7.59 -23.57
CA GLU A 409 -34.41 -7.82 -24.86
C GLU A 409 -33.72 -6.57 -25.44
N ASN A 410 -34.05 -5.38 -24.95
CA ASN A 410 -33.43 -4.12 -25.36
C ASN A 410 -32.32 -3.65 -24.40
N TYR A 411 -31.87 -4.50 -23.46
CA TYR A 411 -30.91 -4.14 -22.41
C TYR A 411 -31.39 -2.97 -21.55
N LEU A 412 -32.68 -3.00 -21.18
CA LEU A 412 -33.31 -1.98 -20.35
C LEU A 412 -34.10 -2.61 -19.19
N VAL A 413 -34.10 -1.95 -18.04
CA VAL A 413 -34.81 -2.39 -16.83
C VAL A 413 -35.94 -1.42 -16.50
N GLY A 414 -37.18 -1.89 -16.57
CA GLY A 414 -38.36 -1.16 -16.12
C GLY A 414 -38.84 -1.62 -14.73
N LYS A 415 -39.88 -0.97 -14.21
CA LYS A 415 -40.48 -1.36 -12.91
C LYS A 415 -41.02 -2.79 -12.90
N ALA A 416 -41.47 -3.30 -14.05
CA ALA A 416 -41.96 -4.69 -14.16
C ALA A 416 -40.80 -5.71 -14.05
N GLU A 417 -39.65 -5.38 -14.64
CA GLU A 417 -38.44 -6.20 -14.52
C GLU A 417 -37.91 -6.18 -13.09
N LEU A 418 -37.86 -5.01 -12.42
CA LEU A 418 -37.44 -4.88 -11.02
C LEU A 418 -38.23 -5.78 -10.06
N GLN A 419 -39.50 -6.07 -10.33
CA GLN A 419 -40.30 -7.01 -9.51
C GLN A 419 -39.77 -8.46 -9.53
N ARG A 420 -38.84 -8.78 -10.44
CA ARG A 420 -38.19 -10.10 -10.49
C ARG A 420 -36.96 -10.19 -9.57
N TRP A 421 -36.44 -9.06 -9.07
CA TRP A 421 -35.35 -9.03 -8.10
C TRP A 421 -35.89 -9.49 -6.74
N GLY A 422 -35.47 -10.68 -6.31
CA GLY A 422 -36.02 -11.33 -5.12
C GLY A 422 -35.83 -10.53 -3.85
N GLU A 423 -34.62 -10.02 -3.65
CA GLU A 423 -34.26 -9.18 -2.50
C GLU A 423 -35.10 -7.90 -2.43
N LEU A 424 -35.24 -7.15 -3.54
CA LEU A 424 -36.12 -5.98 -3.60
C LEU A 424 -37.58 -6.34 -3.31
N SER A 425 -38.04 -7.49 -3.83
CA SER A 425 -39.37 -7.99 -3.50
C SER A 425 -39.51 -8.33 -2.02
N ASP A 426 -38.45 -8.75 -1.35
CA ASP A 426 -38.48 -9.12 0.06
C ASP A 426 -38.37 -7.89 0.97
N MET A 427 -37.59 -6.86 0.60
CA MET A 427 -37.60 -5.54 1.24
C MET A 427 -39.00 -4.89 1.20
N LEU A 428 -39.68 -4.97 0.06
CA LEU A 428 -41.07 -4.46 -0.09
C LEU A 428 -42.08 -5.23 0.77
N LYS A 429 -41.89 -6.54 0.95
CA LYS A 429 -42.78 -7.38 1.79
C LYS A 429 -42.48 -7.20 3.28
N GLY A 430 -41.20 -7.06 3.63
CA GLY A 430 -40.72 -6.76 4.98
C GLY A 430 -41.18 -5.40 5.48
N GLY A 431 -41.39 -4.47 4.54
CA GLY A 431 -41.72 -3.08 4.83
C GLY A 431 -40.49 -2.23 5.11
N ASP A 432 -39.31 -2.75 4.80
CA ASP A 432 -38.03 -2.05 4.89
C ASP A 432 -37.92 -0.98 3.79
N LEU A 433 -38.59 -1.22 2.65
CA LEU A 433 -38.81 -0.24 1.60
C LEU A 433 -40.32 -0.14 1.29
N THR A 434 -40.87 1.07 1.24
CA THR A 434 -42.25 1.28 0.80
C THR A 434 -42.34 1.41 -0.72
N ALA A 435 -43.49 1.07 -1.31
CA ALA A 435 -43.71 1.20 -2.76
C ALA A 435 -43.57 2.67 -3.24
N ASP A 436 -43.94 3.64 -2.40
CA ASP A 436 -43.81 5.06 -2.71
C ASP A 436 -42.33 5.52 -2.70
N GLU A 437 -41.51 4.99 -1.80
CA GLU A 437 -40.05 5.24 -1.77
C GLU A 437 -39.38 4.62 -2.99
N LEU A 438 -39.73 3.38 -3.34
CA LEU A 438 -39.25 2.71 -4.53
C LEU A 438 -39.60 3.49 -5.80
N ASP A 439 -40.85 3.97 -5.90
CA ASP A 439 -41.29 4.79 -7.03
C ASP A 439 -40.55 6.13 -7.08
N SER A 440 -40.30 6.75 -5.92
CA SER A 440 -39.58 8.02 -5.82
C SER A 440 -38.11 7.88 -6.21
N LEU A 441 -37.43 6.83 -5.75
CA LEU A 441 -36.05 6.51 -6.13
C LEU A 441 -35.98 6.24 -7.63
N PHE A 442 -36.86 5.38 -8.14
CA PHE A 442 -36.91 5.08 -9.56
C PHE A 442 -37.12 6.35 -10.38
N ASP A 443 -38.09 7.21 -10.03
CA ASP A 443 -38.38 8.42 -10.80
C ASP A 443 -37.27 9.49 -10.70
N ALA A 444 -36.46 9.48 -9.62
CA ALA A 444 -35.32 10.37 -9.45
C ALA A 444 -34.10 9.97 -10.29
N THR A 445 -33.93 8.68 -10.57
CA THR A 445 -32.82 8.15 -11.35
C THR A 445 -32.91 8.51 -12.84
N GLY A 446 -31.77 8.80 -13.47
CA GLY A 446 -31.65 9.01 -14.91
C GLY A 446 -32.22 7.86 -15.73
N LYS A 447 -33.03 8.20 -16.75
CA LYS A 447 -33.70 7.22 -17.65
C LYS A 447 -32.92 7.07 -18.94
N ALA A 448 -33.00 5.87 -19.53
CA ALA A 448 -32.31 5.58 -20.78
C ALA A 448 -32.78 6.50 -21.91
N PRO A 449 -31.88 7.02 -22.76
CA PRO A 449 -32.22 7.94 -23.83
C PRO A 449 -33.33 7.41 -24.74
N GLY A 450 -34.42 8.18 -24.86
CA GLY A 450 -35.56 7.82 -25.72
C GLY A 450 -36.61 6.94 -25.05
N THR A 451 -36.40 6.53 -23.80
CA THR A 451 -37.43 5.91 -22.96
C THR A 451 -37.84 6.84 -21.83
N LYS A 452 -39.07 6.71 -21.35
CA LYS A 452 -39.57 7.52 -20.23
C LYS A 452 -39.42 6.81 -18.90
N ASP A 453 -39.57 5.49 -18.89
CA ASP A 453 -39.79 4.70 -17.68
C ASP A 453 -38.87 3.45 -17.64
N MET A 454 -37.71 3.51 -18.29
CA MET A 454 -36.71 2.43 -18.26
C MET A 454 -35.32 2.96 -17.94
N LEU A 455 -34.56 2.16 -17.22
CA LEU A 455 -33.17 2.39 -16.84
C LEU A 455 -32.25 1.65 -17.83
N ASP A 456 -31.18 2.31 -18.27
CA ASP A 456 -30.01 1.68 -18.86
C ASP A 456 -29.09 1.18 -17.74
N GLU A 457 -27.91 0.64 -18.08
CA GLU A 457 -26.97 0.09 -17.10
C GLU A 457 -26.51 1.15 -16.09
N ASP A 458 -26.12 2.33 -16.56
CA ASP A 458 -25.71 3.46 -15.72
C ASP A 458 -26.87 3.93 -14.82
N GLY A 459 -28.08 4.06 -15.38
CA GLY A 459 -29.28 4.36 -14.61
C GLY A 459 -29.57 3.29 -13.57
N PHE A 460 -29.42 2.02 -13.89
CA PHE A 460 -29.65 0.93 -12.93
C PHE A 460 -28.63 0.95 -11.79
N CYS A 461 -27.34 1.17 -12.06
CA CYS A 461 -26.31 1.27 -11.02
C CYS A 461 -26.61 2.43 -10.06
N ALA A 462 -26.96 3.61 -10.59
CA ALA A 462 -27.34 4.75 -9.76
C ALA A 462 -28.63 4.50 -8.94
N PHE A 463 -29.57 3.71 -9.47
CA PHE A 463 -30.77 3.29 -8.73
C PHE A 463 -30.42 2.29 -7.63
N TYR A 464 -29.54 1.32 -7.89
CA TYR A 464 -29.07 0.32 -6.92
C TYR A 464 -28.36 1.01 -5.75
N GLU A 465 -27.39 1.88 -6.03
CA GLU A 465 -26.74 2.73 -5.01
C GLU A 465 -27.77 3.56 -4.24
N GLY A 466 -28.80 4.08 -4.90
CA GLY A 466 -29.87 4.83 -4.24
C GLY A 466 -30.68 4.00 -3.23
N ILE A 467 -30.82 2.70 -3.46
CA ILE A 467 -31.44 1.77 -2.50
C ILE A 467 -30.46 1.47 -1.37
N ASP A 468 -29.20 1.15 -1.69
CA ASP A 468 -28.17 0.81 -0.70
C ASP A 468 -27.97 1.94 0.32
N ASN A 469 -27.88 3.18 -0.17
CA ASN A 469 -27.81 4.38 0.66
C ASN A 469 -29.01 4.58 1.62
N LEU A 470 -30.18 3.97 1.38
CA LEU A 470 -31.29 4.02 2.33
C LEU A 470 -31.04 3.13 3.55
N PHE A 471 -30.29 2.05 3.39
CA PHE A 471 -30.08 1.04 4.42
C PHE A 471 -28.73 1.18 5.13
N GLU A 472 -27.74 1.76 4.46
CA GLU A 472 -26.49 2.19 5.10
C GLU A 472 -26.69 3.36 6.08
N CYS A 473 -27.92 3.88 6.21
CA CYS A 473 -28.21 5.10 6.93
C CYS A 473 -28.77 4.96 8.36
N ASP A 474 -28.79 3.78 9.01
CA ASP A 474 -29.36 3.66 10.37
C ASP A 474 -28.66 2.65 11.31
N GLU A 475 -27.67 3.13 12.08
CA GLU A 475 -27.86 3.24 13.54
C GLU A 475 -26.88 4.29 14.12
N PRO A 476 -27.25 5.58 14.18
CA PRO A 476 -26.53 6.52 15.01
C PRO A 476 -26.71 6.06 16.46
N GLY A 477 -25.68 5.42 17.01
CA GLY A 477 -25.57 5.22 18.45
C GLY A 477 -25.84 6.56 19.15
N PRO A 478 -26.46 6.58 20.34
CA PRO A 478 -26.93 7.81 21.00
C PRO A 478 -25.82 8.80 21.45
N GLY A 479 -24.63 8.73 20.85
CA GLY A 479 -23.54 9.70 20.97
C GLY A 479 -23.05 10.29 19.64
N ASP A 480 -23.55 9.88 18.47
CA ASP A 480 -23.03 10.34 17.18
C ASP A 480 -24.02 11.25 16.43
N ILE A 481 -24.08 12.49 16.90
CA ILE A 481 -24.72 13.61 16.21
C ILE A 481 -23.56 14.54 15.79
N GLY A 482 -22.77 14.15 14.78
CA GLY A 482 -21.63 14.95 14.31
C GLY A 482 -21.03 14.62 12.93
N GLY A 483 -21.09 13.37 12.46
CA GLY A 483 -20.14 12.87 11.44
C GLY A 483 -20.09 13.49 10.03
N ASN A 484 -21.05 14.30 9.56
CA ASN A 484 -20.96 14.98 8.24
C ASN A 484 -20.81 16.50 8.33
N ALA A 485 -20.86 17.07 9.54
CA ALA A 485 -20.49 18.47 9.72
C ALA A 485 -18.97 18.62 9.66
N ASP A 486 -18.26 17.67 10.27
CA ASP A 486 -16.81 17.71 10.46
C ASP A 486 -16.04 17.52 9.13
N GLU A 487 -16.51 16.64 8.22
CA GLU A 487 -15.91 16.48 6.86
C GLU A 487 -15.90 17.82 6.10
N ARG A 488 -17.07 18.45 6.08
CA ARG A 488 -17.25 19.70 5.37
C ARG A 488 -16.44 20.80 6.04
N GLU A 489 -16.29 20.74 7.36
CA GLU A 489 -15.52 21.69 8.15
C GLU A 489 -14.01 21.59 7.83
N LEU A 490 -13.41 20.40 7.80
CA LEU A 490 -11.97 20.24 7.52
C LEU A 490 -11.60 20.63 6.09
N LYS A 491 -12.41 20.24 5.11
CA LYS A 491 -12.18 20.63 3.70
C LYS A 491 -12.38 22.13 3.49
N GLU A 492 -13.41 22.71 4.10
CA GLU A 492 -13.62 24.16 4.05
C GLU A 492 -12.50 24.91 4.79
N GLU A 493 -12.00 24.38 5.92
CA GLU A 493 -10.86 24.91 6.65
C GLU A 493 -9.59 24.89 5.81
N LEU A 494 -9.27 23.77 5.14
CA LEU A 494 -8.10 23.69 4.25
C LEU A 494 -8.21 24.72 3.13
N LEU A 495 -9.37 24.84 2.48
CA LEU A 495 -9.57 25.79 1.39
C LEU A 495 -9.52 27.24 1.87
N GLU A 496 -10.02 27.53 3.06
CA GLU A 496 -9.93 28.85 3.69
C GLU A 496 -8.47 29.20 4.02
N LEU A 497 -7.74 28.27 4.65
CA LEU A 497 -6.33 28.42 4.99
C LEU A 497 -5.48 28.67 3.75
N LEU A 498 -5.64 27.87 2.71
CA LEU A 498 -4.95 28.04 1.43
C LEU A 498 -5.34 29.35 0.74
N GLY A 499 -6.62 29.73 0.81
CA GLY A 499 -7.12 31.00 0.30
C GLY A 499 -6.49 32.21 1.01
N ASP A 500 -6.30 32.13 2.32
CA ASP A 500 -5.68 33.19 3.11
C ASP A 500 -4.17 33.29 2.85
N ILE A 501 -3.47 32.16 2.73
CA ILE A 501 -2.07 32.13 2.30
C ILE A 501 -1.92 32.79 0.91
N ALA A 502 -2.83 32.47 -0.02
CA ALA A 502 -2.82 33.06 -1.35
C ALA A 502 -3.06 34.58 -1.32
N LYS A 503 -4.05 35.06 -0.53
CA LYS A 503 -4.32 36.50 -0.37
C LYS A 503 -3.11 37.25 0.23
N VAL A 504 -2.51 36.71 1.30
CA VAL A 504 -1.32 37.31 1.92
C VAL A 504 -0.17 37.34 0.92
N SER A 505 -0.01 36.30 0.10
CA SER A 505 1.01 36.24 -0.93
C SER A 505 0.82 37.33 -1.99
N ASP A 506 -0.41 37.60 -2.41
CA ASP A 506 -0.73 38.67 -3.35
C ASP A 506 -0.52 40.07 -2.76
N GLU A 507 -0.87 40.28 -1.47
CA GLU A 507 -0.76 41.57 -0.79
C GLU A 507 0.68 41.95 -0.44
N GLU A 508 1.46 40.97 0.06
CA GLU A 508 2.85 41.18 0.49
C GLU A 508 3.86 40.92 -0.63
N GLY A 509 3.41 40.37 -1.76
CA GLY A 509 4.26 39.98 -2.88
C GLY A 509 5.10 38.73 -2.60
N ARG A 510 4.63 37.84 -1.72
CA ARG A 510 5.25 36.52 -1.49
C ARG A 510 5.06 35.62 -2.72
N LEU A 511 5.88 34.59 -2.82
CA LEU A 511 5.75 33.56 -3.85
C LEU A 511 4.45 32.75 -3.65
N LEU A 512 3.77 32.45 -4.76
CA LEU A 512 2.54 31.66 -4.79
C LEU A 512 2.78 30.21 -4.37
N CYS A 513 1.70 29.48 -4.13
CA CYS A 513 1.70 28.04 -3.84
C CYS A 513 2.47 27.64 -2.57
N GLY A 514 2.56 28.53 -1.59
CA GLY A 514 3.20 28.26 -0.32
C GLY A 514 4.73 28.20 -0.36
N LEU A 515 5.38 28.62 -1.44
CA LEU A 515 6.85 28.60 -1.54
C LEU A 515 7.51 29.51 -0.48
N ASP A 516 6.84 30.60 -0.12
CA ASP A 516 7.27 31.51 0.95
C ASP A 516 6.49 31.30 2.26
N SER A 517 5.78 30.19 2.41
CA SER A 517 5.08 29.87 3.66
C SER A 517 6.08 29.71 4.80
N THR A 518 5.70 30.23 5.95
CA THR A 518 6.39 30.00 7.22
C THR A 518 6.23 28.55 7.67
N ASP A 519 7.14 28.08 8.51
CA ASP A 519 7.09 26.69 9.00
C ASP A 519 5.78 26.41 9.76
N LEU A 520 5.26 27.39 10.51
CA LEU A 520 3.96 27.32 11.19
C LEU A 520 2.77 27.20 10.20
N GLU A 521 2.78 27.98 9.12
CA GLU A 521 1.74 27.90 8.08
C GLU A 521 1.79 26.53 7.38
N GLN A 522 3.00 26.00 7.15
CA GLN A 522 3.20 24.69 6.53
C GLN A 522 2.75 23.56 7.45
N GLU A 523 3.12 23.61 8.72
CA GLU A 523 2.69 22.65 9.75
C GLU A 523 1.17 22.59 9.83
N ARG A 524 0.49 23.74 9.89
CA ARG A 524 -0.97 23.79 9.93
C ARG A 524 -1.63 23.22 8.68
N VAL A 525 -1.09 23.49 7.48
CA VAL A 525 -1.62 22.88 6.24
C VAL A 525 -1.45 21.36 6.28
N LEU A 526 -0.29 20.88 6.74
CA LEU A 526 -0.01 19.44 6.83
C LEU A 526 -0.86 18.75 7.89
N GLU A 527 -1.16 19.40 9.01
CA GLU A 527 -2.07 18.90 10.05
C GLU A 527 -3.45 18.60 9.45
N VAL A 528 -4.06 19.58 8.77
CA VAL A 528 -5.39 19.42 8.14
C VAL A 528 -5.36 18.37 7.03
N VAL A 529 -4.28 18.31 6.23
CA VAL A 529 -4.13 17.28 5.18
C VAL A 529 -3.99 15.88 5.79
N ASN A 530 -3.20 15.72 6.85
CA ASN A 530 -3.05 14.45 7.55
C ASN A 530 -4.36 13.96 8.17
N GLU A 531 -5.20 14.88 8.67
CA GLU A 531 -6.55 14.54 9.14
C GLU A 531 -7.43 14.06 7.97
N LEU A 532 -7.45 14.80 6.85
CA LEU A 532 -8.17 14.40 5.62
C LEU A 532 -7.68 13.07 5.03
N GLU A 533 -6.40 12.73 5.21
CA GLU A 533 -5.83 11.44 4.77
C GLU A 533 -6.27 10.26 5.63
N ARG A 534 -6.55 10.48 6.92
CA ARG A 534 -7.00 9.42 7.84
C ARG A 534 -8.49 9.13 7.74
N GLU A 535 -9.25 10.05 7.16
CA GLU A 535 -10.69 9.92 7.11
C GLU A 535 -11.14 8.84 6.13
N THR A 536 -12.09 8.03 6.56
CA THR A 536 -12.57 6.84 5.85
C THR A 536 -13.28 7.15 4.54
N TYR A 537 -13.76 8.38 4.37
CA TYR A 537 -14.42 8.86 3.16
C TYR A 537 -13.43 9.43 2.12
N ASN A 538 -12.14 9.50 2.43
CA ASN A 538 -11.13 9.83 1.46
C ASN A 538 -11.14 8.77 0.36
N ARG A 539 -11.68 9.10 -0.82
CA ARG A 539 -11.84 8.18 -1.96
C ARG A 539 -10.58 7.36 -2.27
N VAL A 540 -9.39 7.91 -2.04
CA VAL A 540 -8.13 7.19 -2.26
C VAL A 540 -7.99 6.03 -1.26
N VAL A 541 -8.38 6.25 -0.01
CA VAL A 541 -8.33 5.28 1.08
C VAL A 541 -9.54 4.34 1.04
N SER A 542 -10.75 4.87 0.89
CA SER A 542 -12.01 4.10 0.87
C SER A 542 -12.01 3.02 -0.21
N SER A 543 -11.51 3.36 -1.40
CA SER A 543 -11.45 2.42 -2.51
C SER A 543 -10.42 1.30 -2.31
N GLY A 544 -9.46 1.44 -1.38
CA GLY A 544 -8.46 0.40 -1.10
C GLY A 544 -8.95 -0.69 -0.13
N SER A 545 -9.85 -0.34 0.79
CA SER A 545 -10.21 -1.21 1.93
C SER A 545 -11.39 -2.17 1.68
N SER A 546 -12.28 -1.92 0.70
CA SER A 546 -13.50 -2.73 0.49
C SER A 546 -13.43 -3.71 -0.70
N GLY A 547 -12.25 -3.98 -1.25
CA GLY A 547 -12.14 -4.65 -2.56
C GLY A 547 -12.72 -3.82 -3.72
N GLY A 548 -13.05 -2.55 -3.44
CA GLY A 548 -13.45 -1.57 -4.43
C GLY A 548 -12.35 -1.36 -5.46
N ARG A 549 -12.75 -1.07 -6.69
CA ARG A 549 -11.81 -0.72 -7.75
C ARG A 549 -11.11 0.57 -7.33
N GLY A 550 -9.82 0.51 -6.98
CA GLY A 550 -8.99 1.67 -6.65
C GLY A 550 -9.17 2.79 -7.68
N VAL A 551 -8.90 4.05 -7.28
CA VAL A 551 -9.10 5.26 -8.11
C VAL A 551 -8.68 5.00 -9.55
N ILE A 552 -9.67 4.95 -10.45
CA ILE A 552 -9.40 4.59 -11.83
C ILE A 552 -8.64 5.73 -12.51
N LYS A 553 -7.71 5.36 -13.36
CA LYS A 553 -6.80 6.28 -14.04
C LYS A 553 -7.53 7.38 -14.83
N GLU A 554 -8.70 7.05 -15.34
CA GLU A 554 -9.59 7.95 -16.08
C GLU A 554 -10.16 9.08 -15.21
N GLU A 555 -10.35 8.86 -13.91
CA GLU A 555 -10.84 9.88 -12.96
C GLU A 555 -9.79 10.97 -12.68
N LEU A 556 -8.51 10.64 -12.81
CA LEU A 556 -7.42 11.58 -12.59
C LEU A 556 -7.14 12.46 -13.83
N VAL A 557 -7.73 12.14 -14.98
CA VAL A 557 -7.49 12.84 -16.25
C VAL A 557 -8.03 14.25 -16.16
N GLY A 558 -7.18 15.23 -16.43
CA GLY A 558 -7.59 16.63 -16.38
C GLY A 558 -6.44 17.59 -16.26
N LEU A 559 -6.82 18.85 -16.04
CA LEU A 559 -5.91 19.94 -15.72
C LEU A 559 -5.95 20.16 -14.21
N TRP A 560 -4.78 20.12 -13.60
CA TRP A 560 -4.55 20.27 -12.18
C TRP A 560 -3.70 21.51 -11.96
N ASP A 561 -4.20 22.45 -11.17
CA ASP A 561 -3.43 23.62 -10.77
C ASP A 561 -2.78 23.34 -9.40
N LEU A 562 -1.48 23.61 -9.28
CA LEU A 562 -0.79 23.55 -8.00
C LEU A 562 -1.28 24.70 -7.11
N ILE A 563 -1.99 24.36 -6.04
CA ILE A 563 -2.48 25.35 -5.05
C ILE A 563 -1.47 25.53 -3.91
N TYR A 564 -0.75 24.48 -3.54
CA TYR A 564 0.21 24.48 -2.45
C TYR A 564 1.31 23.44 -2.66
N SER A 565 2.53 23.69 -2.16
CA SER A 565 3.61 22.70 -2.12
C SER A 565 4.47 22.87 -0.87
N SER A 566 4.72 21.76 -0.18
CA SER A 566 5.70 21.63 0.92
C SER A 566 7.11 21.26 0.42
N SER A 567 7.32 21.14 -0.90
CA SER A 567 8.58 20.67 -1.47
C SER A 567 9.73 21.65 -1.20
N SER A 568 10.72 21.22 -0.41
CA SER A 568 11.93 22.01 -0.14
C SER A 568 12.70 22.33 -1.43
N THR A 569 12.64 21.46 -2.43
CA THR A 569 13.30 21.67 -3.72
C THR A 569 12.62 22.80 -4.51
N MET A 570 11.28 22.82 -4.57
CA MET A 570 10.56 23.92 -5.21
C MET A 570 10.75 25.24 -4.47
N LYS A 571 10.78 25.19 -3.12
CA LYS A 571 11.07 26.35 -2.26
C LYS A 571 12.46 26.91 -2.55
N TYR A 572 13.49 26.05 -2.59
CA TYR A 572 14.86 26.45 -2.90
C TYR A 572 15.02 27.04 -4.31
N ASN A 573 14.33 26.44 -5.29
CA ASN A 573 14.38 26.87 -6.69
C ASN A 573 13.44 28.05 -7.00
N GLU A 574 12.65 28.50 -6.03
CA GLU A 574 11.53 29.43 -6.21
C GLU A 574 10.55 28.96 -7.32
N GLY A 575 10.44 27.66 -7.61
CA GLY A 575 9.67 27.13 -8.75
C GLY A 575 10.11 25.72 -9.14
N LEU A 576 9.52 25.13 -10.19
CA LEU A 576 9.86 23.76 -10.61
C LEU A 576 11.20 23.71 -11.36
N SER A 577 11.44 24.65 -12.27
CA SER A 577 12.62 24.66 -13.13
C SER A 577 13.81 25.45 -12.57
N GLY A 578 13.64 26.17 -11.46
CA GLY A 578 14.65 27.13 -10.97
C GLY A 578 14.75 28.41 -11.79
N LEU A 579 13.93 28.57 -12.85
CA LEU A 579 13.94 29.76 -13.71
C LEU A 579 13.27 30.98 -13.05
N ALA A 580 12.62 30.80 -11.91
CA ALA A 580 12.00 31.86 -11.13
C ALA A 580 13.01 32.66 -10.27
N GLY A 581 14.23 32.17 -10.08
CA GLY A 581 15.30 32.87 -9.36
C GLY A 581 15.99 33.95 -10.21
N GLY A 582 15.38 35.13 -10.39
CA GLY A 582 16.03 36.23 -11.09
C GLY A 582 15.15 37.42 -11.44
N LEU A 583 15.09 37.77 -12.74
CA LEU A 583 14.23 38.84 -13.29
C LEU A 583 12.75 38.46 -13.36
N THR A 584 12.45 37.22 -13.02
CA THR A 584 11.16 36.57 -13.06
C THR A 584 10.76 36.13 -11.66
N ARG A 585 9.48 35.84 -11.44
CA ARG A 585 8.90 35.22 -10.24
C ARG A 585 8.02 34.06 -10.68
N PHE A 586 7.86 33.07 -9.82
CA PHE A 586 6.91 31.98 -10.05
C PHE A 586 5.48 32.50 -10.08
N GLY A 587 4.70 32.01 -11.06
CA GLY A 587 3.30 32.36 -11.30
C GLY A 587 2.36 31.17 -11.16
N GLY A 588 2.82 30.05 -10.61
CA GLY A 588 2.07 28.81 -10.45
C GLY A 588 2.53 27.70 -11.40
N LEU A 589 2.09 26.47 -11.09
CA LEU A 589 2.37 25.27 -11.86
C LEU A 589 1.04 24.62 -12.26
N GLN A 590 0.91 24.20 -13.51
CA GLN A 590 -0.23 23.43 -13.98
C GLN A 590 0.26 22.07 -14.48
N GLN A 591 -0.38 21.00 -14.03
CA GLN A 591 -0.18 19.64 -14.48
C GLN A 591 -1.34 19.24 -15.39
N SER A 592 -1.06 18.73 -16.58
CA SER A 592 -2.05 18.14 -17.47
C SER A 592 -1.83 16.63 -17.49
N LEU A 593 -2.76 15.88 -16.91
CA LEU A 593 -2.78 14.43 -17.04
C LEU A 593 -3.69 14.06 -18.21
N SER A 594 -3.12 13.36 -19.19
CA SER A 594 -3.89 12.75 -20.26
C SER A 594 -3.69 11.23 -20.24
N THR A 595 -4.79 10.49 -20.35
CA THR A 595 -4.74 9.04 -20.49
C THR A 595 -5.42 8.63 -21.78
N THR A 596 -4.88 7.58 -22.38
CA THR A 596 -5.52 6.77 -23.40
C THR A 596 -5.47 5.32 -22.91
N LYS A 597 -6.21 4.43 -23.57
CA LYS A 597 -6.18 2.99 -23.25
C LYS A 597 -4.76 2.39 -23.19
N TYR A 598 -3.79 2.96 -23.90
CA TYR A 598 -2.44 2.40 -24.03
C TYR A 598 -1.34 3.23 -23.39
N LEU A 599 -1.59 4.50 -23.10
CA LEU A 599 -0.56 5.46 -22.70
C LEU A 599 -1.12 6.46 -21.70
N SER A 600 -0.31 6.80 -20.69
CA SER A 600 -0.48 8.04 -19.93
C SER A 600 0.63 9.00 -20.21
N ASP A 601 0.28 10.27 -20.26
CA ASP A 601 1.23 11.37 -20.38
C ASP A 601 0.92 12.45 -19.34
N VAL A 602 1.97 13.00 -18.75
CA VAL A 602 1.92 14.04 -17.73
C VAL A 602 2.74 15.23 -18.22
N GLU A 603 2.08 16.34 -18.53
CA GLU A 603 2.73 17.59 -18.92
C GLU A 603 2.71 18.59 -17.75
N TYR A 604 3.88 19.10 -17.36
CA TYR A 604 4.00 20.19 -16.40
C TYR A 604 4.27 21.51 -17.12
N THR A 605 3.43 22.51 -16.88
CA THR A 605 3.57 23.87 -17.39
C THR A 605 3.79 24.85 -16.24
N GLU A 606 5.01 25.36 -16.12
CA GLU A 606 5.35 26.41 -15.16
C GLU A 606 5.02 27.80 -15.71
N ARG A 607 4.21 28.56 -14.97
CA ARG A 607 3.91 29.96 -15.27
C ARG A 607 4.95 30.84 -14.60
N VAL A 608 5.50 31.79 -15.35
CA VAL A 608 6.55 32.69 -14.88
C VAL A 608 6.14 34.14 -15.15
N ILE A 609 6.23 35.00 -14.14
CA ILE A 609 5.83 36.41 -14.19
C ILE A 609 7.08 37.30 -14.14
N ASN A 610 7.18 38.31 -15.01
CA ASN A 610 8.34 39.22 -15.03
C ASN A 610 8.30 40.22 -13.84
N LYS A 611 9.36 40.28 -13.03
CA LYS A 611 9.51 41.26 -11.92
C LYS A 611 9.69 42.70 -12.41
N LEU A 612 10.18 42.89 -13.63
CA LEU A 612 10.52 44.22 -14.20
C LEU A 612 9.33 45.02 -14.75
N GLY A 613 8.13 44.44 -14.83
CA GLY A 613 6.94 45.10 -15.36
C GLY A 613 5.94 45.44 -14.26
N GLY A 614 6.06 46.61 -13.62
CA GLY A 614 5.10 47.11 -12.61
C GLY A 614 3.68 47.42 -13.12
N LYS A 615 3.23 46.75 -14.18
CA LYS A 615 1.85 46.66 -14.65
C LYS A 615 1.68 45.26 -15.22
N SER A 616 0.81 44.47 -14.60
CA SER A 616 0.28 43.26 -15.22
C SER A 616 -0.21 43.62 -16.62
N PHE A 617 0.29 42.92 -17.64
CA PHE A 617 -0.37 42.90 -18.93
C PHE A 617 -1.40 41.77 -18.81
N GLU A 618 -2.67 42.16 -18.58
CA GLU A 618 -3.84 41.28 -18.75
C GLU A 618 -3.95 40.79 -20.20
#